data_AF-A0AA86TD34-F1
#
_entry.id   AF-A0AA86TD34-F1
#
_cell.length_a   1.000
_cell.length_b   1.000
_cell.length_c   1.000
_cell.angle_alpha   90.00
_cell.angle_beta   90.00
_cell.angle_gamma   90.00
#
_symmetry.space_group_name_H-M   'P 1'
#
loop_
_entity.id
_entity.type
_entity.pdbx_description
1 polymer ?
#
loop_
_entity_poly.entity_id
_entity_poly.type
_entity_poly.pdbx_seq_one_letter_code
_entity_poly.pdbx_strand_id
1 'polypeptide(L)' 'MLEKQFRLPEVSRLTGYSVAALRKKCARREVGFRKTGRIVSIPESEVARLLGEYRPPVGLKESA' A
#
# COMPACT_ATOMS: atom_id res chain seq x y z
N MET A 1 18.34 8.31 11.41
CA MET A 1 18.11 6.85 11.29
C MET A 1 17.58 6.57 9.89
N LEU A 2 18.04 5.50 9.23
CA LEU A 2 17.49 5.07 7.95
C LEU A 2 16.16 4.37 8.21
N GLU A 3 15.07 4.90 7.64
CA GLU A 3 13.75 4.28 7.70
C GLU A 3 13.74 2.96 6.93
N LYS A 4 13.02 1.95 7.44
CA LYS A 4 12.88 0.66 6.80
C LYS A 4 12.00 0.78 5.55
N GLN A 5 12.44 0.18 4.45
CA GLN A 5 11.73 0.18 3.17
C GLN A 5 11.16 -1.21 2.87
N PHE A 6 9.86 -1.30 2.60
CA PHE A 6 9.17 -2.54 2.26
C PHE A 6 8.83 -2.59 0.78
N ARG A 7 9.11 -3.70 0.10
CA ARG A 7 8.68 -3.89 -1.30
C ARG A 7 7.18 -4.14 -1.35
N LEU A 8 6.57 -3.86 -2.50
CA LEU A 8 5.12 -4.06 -2.69
C LEU A 8 4.60 -5.45 -2.30
N PRO A 9 5.30 -6.58 -2.59
CA PRO A 9 4.84 -7.90 -2.14
C PRO A 9 4.83 -8.06 -0.62
N GLU A 10 5.75 -7.40 0.08
CA GLU A 10 5.81 -7.43 1.55
C GLU A 10 4.67 -6.61 2.14
N VAL A 11 4.46 -5.39 1.63
CA VAL A 11 3.34 -4.54 2.05
C VAL A 11 2.00 -5.23 1.78
N SER A 12 1.88 -5.93 0.64
CA SER A 12 0.67 -6.69 0.32
C SER A 12 0.33 -7.75 1.37
N ARG A 13 1.33 -8.44 1.92
CA ARG A 13 1.14 -9.43 3.00
C ARG A 13 0.79 -8.77 4.33
N LEU A 14 1.31 -7.57 4.60
CA LEU A 14 1.06 -6.84 5.84
C LEU A 14 -0.32 -6.19 5.87
N THR A 15 -0.73 -5.53 4.78
CA THR A 15 -1.94 -4.70 4.73
C THR A 15 -3.15 -5.40 4.11
N GLY A 16 -2.98 -6.57 3.51
CA GLY A 16 -4.03 -7.29 2.77
C GLY A 16 -4.41 -6.66 1.42
N TYR A 17 -3.79 -5.53 1.02
CA TYR A 17 -4.01 -4.95 -0.30
C TYR A 17 -3.31 -5.80 -1.37
N SER A 18 -3.93 -5.95 -2.54
CA SER A 18 -3.24 -6.55 -3.68
C SER A 18 -2.11 -5.64 -4.18
N VAL A 19 -1.04 -6.22 -4.73
CA VAL A 19 0.06 -5.47 -5.34
C VAL A 19 -0.45 -4.50 -6.42
N ALA A 20 -1.47 -4.89 -7.18
CA ALA A 20 -2.09 -4.02 -8.17
C ALA A 20 -2.79 -2.81 -7.53
N ALA A 21 -3.52 -3.00 -6.43
CA ALA A 21 -4.13 -1.90 -5.67
C ALA A 21 -3.06 -0.96 -5.10
N LEU A 22 -1.98 -1.49 -4.52
CA LEU A 22 -0.85 -0.70 -4.03
C LEU A 22 -0.19 0.11 -5.16
N ARG A 23 0.01 -0.49 -6.34
CA ARG A 23 0.52 0.24 -7.52
C ARG A 23 -0.40 1.38 -7.94
N LYS A 24 -1.72 1.18 -7.91
CA LYS A 24 -2.71 2.24 -8.19
C LYS A 24 -2.62 3.36 -7.15
N LYS A 25 -2.48 3.02 -5.86
CA LYS A 25 -2.30 4.00 -4.78
C LYS A 25 -1.02 4.83 -4.97
N CYS A 26 0.10 4.19 -5.31
CA CYS A 26 1.34 4.88 -5.68
C CYS A 26 1.13 5.82 -6.88
N ALA A 27 0.48 5.34 -7.96
CA ALA A 27 0.23 6.14 -9.16
C ALA A 27 -0.65 7.38 -8.88
N ARG A 28 -1.62 7.24 -7.97
CA ARG A 28 -2.49 8.33 -7.51
C ARG A 28 -1.86 9.23 -6.45
N ARG A 29 -0.61 8.96 -6.05
CA ARG A 29 0.09 9.66 -4.95
C ARG A 29 -0.66 9.60 -3.61
N GLU A 30 -1.48 8.56 -3.42
CA GLU A 30 -2.16 8.27 -2.14
C GLU A 30 -1.20 7.67 -1.10
N VAL A 31 -0.06 7.14 -1.53
CA VAL A 31 0.95 6.48 -0.70
C VAL A 31 2.32 6.94 -1.16
N GLY A 32 3.15 7.38 -0.21
CA GLY A 32 4.55 7.69 -0.44
C GLY A 32 5.33 6.43 -0.84
N PHE A 33 6.17 6.54 -1.86
CA PHE A 33 6.99 5.41 -2.30
C PHE A 33 8.33 5.89 -2.86
N ARG A 34 9.31 4.99 -2.83
CA ARG A 34 10.61 5.16 -3.46
C ARG A 34 10.74 4.17 -4.62
N LYS A 35 11.21 4.67 -5.75
CA LYS A 35 11.49 3.85 -6.94
C LYS A 35 13.00 3.73 -7.13
N THR A 36 13.50 2.50 -7.13
CA THR A 36 14.91 2.19 -7.40
C THR A 36 14.96 1.26 -8.61
N GLY A 37 15.22 1.82 -9.78
CA GLY A 37 15.11 1.10 -11.05
C GLY A 37 13.70 0.58 -11.28
N ARG A 38 13.55 -0.76 -11.31
CA ARG A 38 12.26 -1.45 -11.48
C ARG A 38 11.57 -1.79 -10.15
N ILE A 39 12.25 -1.58 -9.03
CA ILE A 39 11.74 -1.90 -7.70
C ILE A 39 11.01 -0.69 -7.13
N VAL A 40 9.81 -0.92 -6.59
CA VAL A 40 9.05 0.05 -5.82
C VAL A 40 9.04 -0.41 -4.37
N SER A 41 9.45 0.49 -3.47
CA SER A 41 9.39 0.28 -2.03
C SER A 41 8.60 1.39 -1.34
N ILE A 42 7.94 1.04 -0.24
CA ILE A 42 7.11 1.90 0.58
C ILE A 42 7.84 2.03 1.94
N PRO A 43 8.06 3.25 2.44
CA PRO A 43 8.64 3.47 3.75
C PRO A 43 7.73 2.94 4.87
N GLU A 44 8.32 2.55 6.00
CA GLU A 44 7.62 2.00 7.16
C GLU A 44 6.50 2.92 7.67
N SER A 45 6.71 4.24 7.71
CA SER A 45 5.69 5.23 8.11
C SER A 45 4.42 5.15 7.25
N GLU A 46 4.56 4.96 5.94
CA GLU A 46 3.43 4.84 5.03
C GLU A 46 2.73 3.49 5.17
N VAL A 47 3.47 2.40 5.44
CA VAL A 47 2.87 1.10 5.78
C VAL A 47 2.07 1.20 7.07
N ALA A 48 2.61 1.85 8.10
CA ALA A 48 1.92 2.10 9.36
C ALA A 48 0.65 2.94 9.15
N ARG A 49 0.70 3.98 8.30
CA ARG A 49 -0.49 4.77 7.93
C ARG A 49 -1.55 3.91 7.25
N LEU A 50 -1.16 3.04 6.31
CA LEU A 50 -2.09 2.14 5.62
C LEU A 50 -2.76 1.14 6.56
N LEU A 51 -2.06 0.68 7.59
CA LEU A 51 -2.61 -0.21 8.62
C LEU A 51 -3.51 0.53 9.62
N GLY A 52 -3.19 1.80 9.91
CA GLY A 52 -3.98 2.66 10.79
C GLY A 52 -5.21 3.30 10.13
N GLU A 53 -5.31 3.27 8.81
CA GLU A 53 -6.50 3.74 8.08
C GLU A 53 -7.67 2.76 8.29
N TYR A 54 -8.54 3.03 9.27
CA TYR A 54 -9.88 2.45 9.30
C TYR A 54 -10.67 2.97 8.09
N ARG A 55 -10.91 2.10 7.11
CA ARG A 55 -11.92 2.36 6.08
C ARG A 55 -13.13 1.47 6.32
N PRO A 56 -14.35 2.03 6.43
CA PRO A 56 -15.54 1.21 6.41
C PRO A 56 -15.57 0.42 5.08
N PRO A 57 -15.95 -0.87 5.11
CA PRO A 57 -16.04 -1.66 3.90
C PRO A 57 -16.97 -0.97 2.91
N VAL A 58 -16.46 -0.67 1.71
CA VAL A 58 -17.32 -0.28 0.60
C VAL A 58 -18.19 -1.48 0.29
N GLY A 59 -19.49 -1.39 0.57
CA GLY A 59 -20.43 -2.48 0.36
C GLY A 59 -20.29 -2.99 -1.07
N LEU A 60 -19.79 -4.22 -1.21
CA LEU A 60 -19.97 -4.98 -2.44
C LEU A 60 -21.48 -5.14 -2.55
N LYS A 61 -22.11 -4.39 -3.46
CA LYS A 61 -23.49 -4.69 -3.84
C LYS A 61 -23.46 -6.10 -4.40
N GLU A 62 -23.94 -7.05 -3.61
CA GLU A 62 -24.44 -8.31 -4.14
C GLU A 62 -25.54 -7.94 -5.13
N SER A 63 -25.25 -8.10 -6.42
CA SER A 63 -26.29 -8.10 -7.43
C SER A 63 -27.15 -9.33 -7.15
N ALA A 64 -28.29 -9.08 -6.52
CA ALA A 64 -29.42 -10.00 -6.46
C ALA A 64 -30.02 -10.22 -7.86
#